data_AF-A0A9W7EB55-F1
#
_entry.id   AF-A0A9W7EB55-F1
#
_cell.length_a   1.000
_cell.length_b   1.000
_cell.length_c   1.000
_cell.angle_alpha   90.00
_cell.angle_beta   90.00
_cell.angle_gamma   90.00
#
_symmetry.space_group_name_H-M   'P 1'
#
loop_
_entity.id
_entity.type
_entity.pdbx_description
1 polymer ?
#
loop_
_entity_poly.entity_id
_entity_poly.type
_entity_poly.pdbx_seq_one_letter_code
_entity_poly.pdbx_strand_id
1 'polypeptide(L)'
;MLFWTIPRWERLVTEPVRKSGGSESVIFTCLFCSIFLHMLHMVNYFYIVRKSGSISVGVLKACQAIGTFALSAYSFCEMQESQCFTFERGMATVVVCFGVVLYSYSKANLGKGGKGRRRKDLGKKEIGVEMKGMGVGKEKNPEQILV
;
A
#
# COMPACT_ATOMS: atom_id res chain seq x y z
N MET A 1 3.64 -13.48 22.69
CA MET A 1 4.94 -13.21 22.03
C MET A 1 5.70 -12.04 22.63
N LEU A 2 5.05 -10.95 23.10
CA LEU A 2 5.75 -9.82 23.74
C LEU A 2 6.68 -10.20 24.90
N PHE A 3 6.29 -11.16 25.75
CA PHE A 3 7.14 -11.63 26.85
C PHE A 3 8.49 -12.24 26.42
N TRP A 4 8.59 -12.75 25.19
CA TRP A 4 9.82 -13.35 24.66
C TRP A 4 10.67 -12.33 23.90
N THR A 5 10.01 -11.37 23.24
CA THR A 5 10.63 -10.38 22.37
C THR A 5 11.17 -9.16 23.13
N ILE A 6 10.45 -8.65 24.14
CA ILE A 6 10.88 -7.49 24.94
C ILE A 6 12.25 -7.70 25.60
N PRO A 7 12.49 -8.78 26.36
CA PRO A 7 13.77 -8.96 27.05
C PRO A 7 14.95 -9.23 26.10
N ARG A 8 14.70 -9.55 24.82
CA ARG A 8 15.73 -9.78 23.79
C ARG A 8 15.83 -8.65 22.75
N TRP A 9 15.17 -7.52 22.99
CA TRP A 9 15.12 -6.39 22.06
C TRP A 9 16.51 -5.89 21.67
N GLU A 10 17.42 -5.84 22.63
CA GLU A 10 18.78 -5.35 22.41
C GLU A 10 19.52 -6.17 21.34
N ARG A 11 19.40 -7.50 21.38
CA ARG A 11 20.07 -8.42 20.45
C ARG A 11 19.43 -8.42 19.05
N LEU A 12 18.12 -8.24 18.98
CA LEU A 12 17.34 -8.39 17.75
C LEU A 12 17.25 -7.09 16.94
N VAL A 13 17.18 -5.95 17.62
CA VAL A 13 16.93 -4.65 16.99
C VAL A 13 18.12 -3.71 17.17
N THR A 14 18.64 -3.58 18.39
CA THR A 14 19.67 -2.58 18.69
C THR A 14 21.06 -2.99 18.17
N GLU A 15 21.42 -4.27 18.27
CA GLU A 15 22.71 -4.81 17.81
C GLU A 15 22.98 -4.65 16.30
N PRO A 16 22.05 -5.03 15.38
CA PRO A 16 22.27 -4.84 13.95
C PRO A 16 22.28 -3.37 13.53
N VAL A 17 21.48 -2.53 14.19
CA VAL A 17 21.46 -1.07 13.95
C VAL A 17 22.78 -0.44 14.36
N ARG A 18 23.32 -0.82 15.51
CA ARG A 18 24.60 -0.33 16.03
C ARG A 18 25.80 -0.84 15.23
N LYS A 19 25.78 -2.10 14.79
CA LYS A 19 26.83 -2.67 13.90
C LYS A 19 26.85 -2.02 12.51
N SER A 20 25.71 -1.52 12.04
CA SER A 20 25.60 -0.87 10.73
C SER A 20 25.87 0.65 10.78
N GLY A 21 26.24 1.21 11.95
CA GLY A 21 26.51 2.64 12.11
C GLY A 21 25.29 3.54 11.86
N GLY A 22 24.08 3.02 12.06
CA GLY A 22 22.84 3.72 11.72
C GLY A 22 22.65 4.99 12.55
N SER A 23 22.44 6.13 11.88
CA SER A 23 22.13 7.39 12.53
C SER A 23 20.71 7.39 13.11
N GLU A 24 20.59 7.80 14.38
CA GLU A 24 19.32 7.80 15.12
C GLU A 24 18.25 8.64 14.39
N SER A 25 18.66 9.77 13.80
CA SER A 25 17.77 10.65 13.05
C SER A 25 17.12 9.96 11.84
N VAL A 26 17.87 9.13 11.09
CA VAL A 26 17.34 8.42 9.92
C VAL A 26 16.30 7.38 10.33
N ILE A 27 16.50 6.72 11.47
CA ILE A 27 15.54 5.75 12.00
C ILE A 27 14.23 6.44 12.36
N PHE A 28 14.29 7.56 13.09
CA PHE A 28 13.11 8.35 13.42
C PHE A 28 12.40 8.88 12.17
N THR A 29 13.14 9.39 11.18
CA THR A 29 12.56 9.85 9.91
C THR A 29 11.89 8.70 9.14
N CYS A 30 12.51 7.53 9.08
CA CYS A 30 11.95 6.35 8.41
C CYS A 30 10.67 5.86 9.09
N LEU A 31 10.66 5.80 10.42
CA LEU A 31 9.48 5.45 11.22
C LEU A 31 8.34 6.43 11.00
N PHE A 32 8.62 7.72 11.07
CA PHE A 32 7.63 8.76 10.84
C PHE A 32 7.05 8.69 9.43
N CYS A 33 7.92 8.56 8.42
CA CYS A 33 7.53 8.37 7.02
C CYS A 33 6.63 7.14 6.85
N SER A 34 6.97 6.03 7.50
CA SER A 34 6.17 4.79 7.45
C SER A 34 4.78 4.98 8.03
N ILE A 35 4.64 5.70 9.15
CA ILE A 35 3.33 6.01 9.76
C ILE A 35 2.51 6.88 8.79
N PHE A 36 3.13 7.89 8.20
CA PHE A 36 2.47 8.78 7.24
C PHE A 36 1.98 8.02 6.00
N LEU A 37 2.81 7.14 5.44
CA LEU A 37 2.44 6.28 4.32
C LEU A 37 1.27 5.34 4.67
N HIS A 38 1.25 4.79 5.89
CA HIS A 38 0.10 3.99 6.35
C HIS A 38 -1.18 4.83 6.46
N MET A 39 -1.09 6.06 6.95
CA MET A 39 -2.23 6.97 7.00
C MET A 39 -2.78 7.24 5.59
N LEU A 40 -1.90 7.57 4.64
CA LEU A 40 -2.27 7.77 3.23
C LEU A 40 -2.90 6.51 2.61
N HIS A 41 -2.35 5.33 2.91
CA HIS A 41 -2.90 4.07 2.43
C HIS A 41 -4.35 3.87 2.88
N MET A 42 -4.65 4.16 4.16
CA MET A 42 -6.01 4.03 4.68
C MET A 42 -6.96 5.05 4.06
N VAL A 43 -6.55 6.31 3.92
CA VAL A 43 -7.36 7.36 3.27
C VAL A 43 -7.67 6.99 1.82
N ASN A 44 -6.67 6.58 1.05
CA ASN A 44 -6.84 6.16 -0.35
C ASN A 44 -7.74 4.92 -0.46
N TYR A 45 -7.58 3.95 0.44
CA TYR A 45 -8.43 2.78 0.50
C TYR A 45 -9.91 3.16 0.66
N PHE A 46 -10.24 3.99 1.65
CA PHE A 46 -11.62 4.44 1.86
C PHE A 46 -12.15 5.25 0.69
N TYR A 47 -11.30 6.08 0.06
CA TYR A 47 -11.68 6.82 -1.14
C TYR A 47 -12.06 5.90 -2.31
N ILE A 48 -11.25 4.88 -2.58
CA ILE A 48 -11.47 3.92 -3.67
C ILE A 48 -12.70 3.06 -3.40
N VAL A 49 -12.89 2.60 -2.16
CA VAL A 49 -14.07 1.82 -1.74
C VAL A 49 -15.36 2.59 -2.04
N ARG A 50 -15.41 3.87 -1.67
CA ARG A 50 -16.60 4.72 -1.88
C ARG A 50 -16.92 4.96 -3.34
N LYS A 51 -15.93 4.97 -4.24
CA LYS A 51 -16.16 5.21 -5.68
C LYS A 51 -16.36 3.96 -6.52
N SER A 52 -15.71 2.85 -6.17
CA SER A 52 -15.59 1.68 -7.06
C SER A 52 -16.37 0.46 -6.58
N GLY A 53 -16.91 0.50 -5.36
CA GLY A 53 -17.64 -0.62 -4.75
C GLY A 53 -16.73 -1.73 -4.22
N SER A 54 -17.29 -2.58 -3.37
CA SER A 54 -16.56 -3.62 -2.62
C SER A 54 -15.79 -4.60 -3.53
N ILE A 55 -16.37 -5.00 -4.67
CA ILE A 55 -15.77 -5.97 -5.59
C ILE A 55 -14.47 -5.44 -6.22
N SER A 56 -14.44 -4.17 -6.64
CA SER A 56 -13.24 -3.55 -7.22
C SER A 56 -12.08 -3.47 -6.22
N VAL A 57 -12.41 -3.34 -4.93
CA VAL A 57 -11.43 -3.24 -3.85
C VAL A 57 -10.78 -4.60 -3.60
N GLY A 58 -11.56 -5.69 -3.65
CA GLY A 58 -11.02 -7.06 -3.61
C GLY A 58 -10.02 -7.31 -4.73
N VAL A 59 -10.33 -6.90 -5.96
CA VAL A 59 -9.41 -6.99 -7.10
C VAL A 59 -8.14 -6.16 -6.87
N LEU A 60 -8.27 -4.93 -6.35
CA LEU A 60 -7.11 -4.08 -6.05
C LEU A 60 -6.20 -4.69 -4.97
N LYS A 61 -6.77 -5.29 -3.93
CA LYS A 61 -6.02 -5.99 -2.87
C LYS A 61 -5.31 -7.23 -3.42
N ALA A 62 -5.93 -7.95 -4.35
CA ALA A 62 -5.28 -9.06 -5.04
C ALA A 62 -4.09 -8.58 -5.91
N CYS A 63 -4.26 -7.49 -6.66
CA CYS A 63 -3.16 -6.88 -7.43
C CYS A 63 -2.02 -6.41 -6.51
N GLN A 64 -2.33 -5.82 -5.35
CA GLN A 64 -1.33 -5.45 -4.36
C GLN A 64 -0.50 -6.67 -3.94
N ALA A 65 -1.16 -7.77 -3.59
CA ALA A 65 -0.49 -8.99 -3.14
C ALA A 65 0.45 -9.55 -4.22
N ILE A 66 0.00 -9.63 -5.48
CA ILE A 66 0.85 -10.06 -6.61
C ILE A 66 2.03 -9.12 -6.78
N GLY A 67 1.81 -7.80 -6.76
CA GLY A 67 2.86 -6.81 -6.93
C GLY A 67 3.93 -6.92 -5.85
N THR A 68 3.52 -7.04 -4.58
CA THR A 68 4.47 -7.25 -3.47
C THR A 68 5.20 -8.58 -3.58
N PHE A 69 4.52 -9.63 -4.03
CA PHE A 69 5.11 -10.94 -4.17
C PHE A 69 6.13 -11.01 -5.31
N ALA A 70 5.81 -10.43 -6.47
CA ALA A 70 6.71 -10.32 -7.60
C ALA A 70 7.93 -9.44 -7.28
N LEU A 71 7.72 -8.31 -6.61
CA LEU A 71 8.81 -7.43 -6.18
C LEU A 71 9.73 -8.14 -5.17
N SER A 72 9.15 -8.88 -4.23
CA SER A 72 9.93 -9.68 -3.26
C SER A 72 10.75 -10.76 -3.96
N ALA A 73 10.17 -11.48 -4.92
CA ALA A 73 10.87 -12.50 -5.69
C ALA A 73 12.00 -11.91 -6.54
N TYR A 74 11.82 -10.71 -7.12
CA TYR A 74 12.85 -10.03 -7.88
C TYR A 74 14.00 -9.51 -7.00
N SER A 75 13.68 -8.86 -5.87
CA SER A 75 14.69 -8.19 -5.04
C SER A 75 15.44 -9.11 -4.07
N PHE A 76 14.85 -10.23 -3.63
CA PHE A 76 15.40 -11.04 -2.54
C PHE A 76 15.76 -12.48 -2.92
N CYS A 77 15.60 -12.89 -4.19
CA CYS A 77 15.93 -14.26 -4.61
C CYS A 77 17.43 -14.59 -4.42
N GLU A 78 18.33 -13.61 -4.51
CA GLU A 78 19.76 -13.82 -4.21
C GLU A 78 20.09 -14.00 -2.72
N MET A 79 19.28 -13.42 -1.82
CA MET A 79 19.56 -13.41 -0.38
C MET A 79 19.02 -14.65 0.34
N GLN A 80 17.87 -15.19 -0.10
CA GLN A 80 17.24 -16.37 0.48
C GLN A 80 16.53 -17.20 -0.59
N GLU A 81 17.05 -18.40 -0.86
CA GLU A 81 16.53 -19.34 -1.88
C GLU A 81 15.05 -19.75 -1.63
N SER A 82 14.62 -19.73 -0.36
CA SER A 82 13.22 -19.98 0.05
C SER A 82 12.25 -18.84 -0.31
N GLN A 83 12.76 -17.66 -0.66
CA GLN A 83 11.97 -16.53 -1.17
C GLN A 83 11.94 -16.46 -2.70
N CYS A 84 12.72 -17.28 -3.40
CA CYS A 84 12.59 -17.40 -4.85
C CYS A 84 11.19 -17.91 -5.24
N PHE A 85 10.81 -17.60 -6.47
CA PHE A 85 9.49 -17.87 -7.01
C PHE A 85 9.27 -19.39 -7.15
N THR A 86 8.61 -20.01 -6.17
CA THR A 86 8.27 -21.43 -6.21
C THR A 86 7.07 -21.70 -7.11
N PHE A 87 6.98 -22.91 -7.66
CA PHE A 87 5.90 -23.33 -8.57
C PHE A 87 4.49 -23.05 -7.99
N GLU A 88 4.28 -23.31 -6.70
CA GLU A 88 3.03 -23.03 -5.98
C GLU A 88 2.61 -21.55 -6.06
N ARG A 89 3.56 -20.64 -5.85
CA ARG A 89 3.30 -19.20 -5.88
C ARG A 89 3.14 -18.68 -7.32
N GLY A 90 3.74 -19.39 -8.28
CA GLY A 90 3.55 -19.17 -9.70
C GLY A 90 2.13 -19.48 -10.18
N MET A 91 1.59 -20.64 -9.80
CA MET A 91 0.20 -21.00 -10.15
C MET A 91 -0.81 -20.01 -9.56
N ALA A 92 -0.61 -19.60 -8.29
CA ALA A 92 -1.45 -18.60 -7.65
C ALA A 92 -1.47 -17.28 -8.44
N THR A 93 -0.31 -16.83 -8.94
CA THR A 93 -0.21 -15.60 -9.73
C THR A 93 -0.98 -15.70 -11.05
N VAL A 94 -0.91 -16.85 -11.74
CA VAL A 94 -1.65 -17.08 -13.00
C VAL A 94 -3.16 -17.01 -12.78
N VAL A 95 -3.67 -17.69 -11.75
CA VAL A 95 -5.11 -17.69 -11.43
C VAL A 95 -5.62 -16.28 -11.12
N VAL A 96 -4.87 -15.50 -10.34
CA VAL A 96 -5.28 -14.13 -9.99
C VAL A 96 -5.19 -13.22 -11.22
N CYS A 97 -4.12 -13.30 -12.03
CA CYS A 97 -4.01 -12.56 -13.29
C CYS A 97 -5.20 -12.84 -14.22
N PHE A 98 -5.60 -14.10 -14.35
CA PHE A 98 -6.79 -14.49 -15.12
C PHE A 98 -8.07 -13.82 -14.57
N GLY A 99 -8.25 -13.84 -13.25
CA GLY A 99 -9.36 -13.14 -12.59
C GLY A 99 -9.40 -11.63 -12.86
N VAL A 100 -8.24 -10.95 -12.81
CA VAL A 100 -8.13 -9.50 -13.10
C VAL A 100 -8.45 -9.20 -14.56
N VAL A 101 -7.98 -10.03 -15.50
CA VAL A 101 -8.25 -9.89 -16.93
C VAL A 101 -9.75 -10.05 -17.20
N LEU A 102 -10.39 -11.09 -16.66
CA LEU A 102 -11.84 -11.29 -16.77
C LEU A 102 -12.63 -10.13 -16.18
N TYR A 103 -12.25 -9.65 -15.00
CA TYR A 103 -12.88 -8.48 -14.37
C TYR A 103 -12.79 -7.24 -15.28
N SER A 104 -11.61 -7.02 -15.87
CA SER A 104 -11.36 -5.91 -16.79
C SER A 104 -12.20 -6.03 -18.07
N TYR A 105 -12.30 -7.22 -18.65
CA TYR A 105 -13.16 -7.49 -19.82
C TYR A 105 -14.64 -7.27 -19.50
N SER A 106 -15.13 -7.78 -18.37
CA SER A 106 -16.52 -7.58 -17.94
C SER A 106 -16.84 -6.09 -17.78
N LYS A 107 -15.97 -5.34 -17.09
CA LYS A 107 -16.11 -3.88 -16.95
C LYS A 107 -16.01 -3.13 -18.28
N ALA A 108 -15.17 -3.59 -19.21
CA ALA A 108 -15.01 -2.97 -20.53
C ALA A 108 -16.21 -3.22 -21.46
N ASN A 109 -16.83 -4.41 -21.40
CA ASN A 109 -18.02 -4.74 -22.17
C ASN A 109 -19.27 -4.01 -21.64
N LEU A 110 -19.40 -3.85 -20.32
CA LEU A 110 -20.38 -2.94 -19.71
C LEU A 110 -20.17 -1.46 -20.11
N GLY A 111 -18.95 -1.10 -20.55
CA GLY A 111 -18.55 0.27 -20.86
C GLY A 111 -18.53 0.65 -22.35
N LYS A 112 -18.84 -0.26 -23.28
CA LYS A 112 -18.87 0.05 -24.73
C LYS A 112 -19.95 1.09 -25.11
N GLY A 113 -20.91 1.39 -24.23
CA GLY A 113 -21.83 2.53 -24.35
C GLY A 113 -21.40 3.83 -23.62
N GLY A 114 -20.25 3.89 -22.95
CA GLY A 114 -19.90 5.02 -22.05
C GLY A 114 -18.40 5.37 -21.94
N LYS A 115 -17.59 4.90 -22.91
CA LYS A 115 -16.12 4.93 -22.85
C LYS A 115 -15.49 6.34 -22.89
N GLY A 116 -16.21 7.35 -23.38
CA GLY A 116 -15.70 8.74 -23.47
C GLY A 116 -15.66 9.52 -22.15
N ARG A 117 -16.45 9.15 -21.13
CA ARG A 117 -16.66 10.00 -19.94
C ARG A 117 -15.72 9.66 -18.77
N ARG A 118 -15.33 8.40 -18.58
CA ARG A 118 -14.58 7.95 -17.38
C ARG A 118 -13.09 8.30 -17.37
N ARG A 119 -12.39 8.33 -18.52
CA ARG A 119 -10.95 8.66 -18.59
C ARG A 119 -10.68 10.15 -18.34
N LYS A 120 -11.60 11.05 -18.73
CA LYS A 120 -11.53 12.49 -18.44
C LYS A 120 -11.77 12.79 -16.95
N ASP A 121 -12.56 11.97 -16.26
CA ASP A 121 -12.89 12.14 -14.83
C ASP A 121 -11.74 11.72 -13.90
N LEU A 122 -10.92 10.76 -14.30
CA LEU A 122 -9.70 10.37 -13.58
C LEU A 122 -8.61 11.43 -13.72
N GLY A 123 -8.30 11.88 -14.94
CA GLY A 123 -7.31 12.95 -15.15
C GLY A 123 -7.71 14.30 -14.52
N LYS A 124 -9.01 14.64 -14.49
CA LYS A 124 -9.49 15.87 -13.82
C LYS A 124 -9.56 15.75 -12.30
N LYS A 125 -9.71 14.55 -11.75
CA LYS A 125 -9.67 14.32 -10.30
C LYS A 125 -8.24 14.30 -9.78
N GLU A 126 -7.27 13.75 -10.51
CA GLU A 126 -5.87 13.76 -10.08
C GLU A 126 -5.34 15.20 -10.00
N ILE A 127 -5.59 16.03 -11.02
CA ILE A 127 -5.23 17.46 -11.00
C ILE A 127 -5.99 18.25 -9.91
N GLY A 128 -7.26 17.90 -9.64
CA GLY A 128 -8.08 18.54 -8.60
C GLY A 128 -7.74 18.10 -7.17
N VAL A 129 -7.12 16.94 -6.98
CA VAL A 129 -6.66 16.43 -5.67
C VAL A 129 -5.28 16.98 -5.35
N GLU A 130 -4.38 17.09 -6.34
CA GLU A 130 -3.07 17.73 -6.16
C GLU A 130 -3.21 19.20 -5.72
N MET A 131 -4.14 19.96 -6.33
CA MET A 131 -4.41 21.35 -5.93
C MET A 131 -5.11 21.52 -4.57
N LYS A 132 -5.81 20.51 -4.05
CA LYS A 132 -6.50 20.61 -2.75
C LYS A 132 -5.69 20.03 -1.58
N GLY A 133 -4.65 19.24 -1.87
CA GLY A 133 -3.71 18.70 -0.89
C GLY A 133 -2.63 19.69 -0.41
N MET A 134 -2.37 20.76 -1.16
CA MET A 134 -1.46 21.85 -0.75
C MET A 134 -2.17 22.98 0.03
N GLY A 135 -3.25 22.65 0.74
CA GLY A 135 -3.86 23.54 1.73
C GLY A 135 -3.14 23.43 3.07
N VAL A 136 -2.04 24.16 3.22
CA VAL A 136 -1.48 24.53 4.53
C VAL A 136 -2.52 25.35 5.29
N GLY A 137 -2.76 25.00 6.55
CA GLY A 137 -3.49 25.83 7.52
C GLY A 137 -4.61 25.06 8.24
N LYS A 138 -4.73 25.09 9.56
CA LYS A 138 -4.08 25.92 10.58
C LYS A 138 -4.03 25.16 11.90
N GLU A 139 -2.94 25.40 12.61
CA GLU A 139 -2.85 25.33 14.06
C GLU A 139 -4.10 25.93 14.75
N LYS A 140 -4.73 25.13 15.61
CA LYS A 140 -5.51 25.63 16.75
C LYS A 140 -5.25 24.75 17.98
N ASN A 141 -4.60 25.39 18.95
CA ASN A 141 -4.38 25.01 20.34
C ASN A 141 -5.74 24.90 21.10
N PRO A 142 -5.82 24.42 22.36
CA PRO A 142 -6.67 23.30 22.73
C PRO A 142 -7.59 23.67 23.89
N GLU A 143 -8.86 23.97 23.66
CA GLU A 143 -9.87 23.96 24.73
C GLU A 143 -11.20 23.52 24.15
N GLN A 144 -12.06 22.95 25.01
CA GLN A 144 -13.34 22.29 24.73
C GLN A 144 -13.27 20.76 24.60
N ILE A 145 -12.68 20.11 25.61
CA ILE A 145 -13.23 18.88 26.20
C ILE A 145 -14.14 19.35 27.34
N LEU A 146 -15.46 19.38 27.11
CA LEU A 146 -16.49 18.82 28.01
C LEU A 146 -17.89 19.10 27.45
N VAL A 147 -18.74 18.07 27.55
CA VAL A 147 -20.17 17.93 27.19
C VAL A 147 -20.46 17.60 25.72
#